data_AF-A0A0B2QJN6-F1
#
_entry.id   AF-A0A0B2QJN6-F1
#
_cell.length_a   1.000
_cell.length_b   1.000
_cell.length_c   1.000
_cell.angle_alpha   90.00
_cell.angle_beta   90.00
_cell.angle_gamma   90.00
#
_symmetry.space_group_name_H-M   'P 1'
#
loop_
_entity.id
_entity.type
_entity.pdbx_description
1 polymer ?
#
loop_
_entity_poly.entity_id
_entity_poly.type
_entity_poly.pdbx_seq_one_letter_code
_entity_poly.pdbx_strand_id
1 'polypeptide(L)'
;MGPSSCLVATALTLQRFNMGGLAEYCVVPANRVFVLPNSLPYTEFAILGCAIFTAYGAMAHAPQVCPGDFVAVIGSGGVGSR
;
A
#
# COMPACT_ATOMS: atom_id res chain seq x y z
N MET A 1 11.53 -23.93 -5.99
CA MET A 1 12.93 -23.48 -6.21
C MET A 1 13.23 -23.60 -7.69
N GLY A 2 13.19 -22.49 -8.41
CA GLY A 2 13.47 -22.42 -9.84
C GLY A 2 13.73 -20.96 -10.22
N PRO A 3 14.86 -20.63 -10.87
CA PRO A 3 15.23 -19.26 -11.22
C PRO A 3 14.69 -18.94 -12.62
N SER A 4 13.55 -18.25 -12.74
CA SER A 4 13.03 -17.91 -14.08
C SER A 4 11.95 -16.83 -14.04
N SER A 5 12.37 -15.56 -13.99
CA SER A 5 11.67 -14.44 -14.67
C SER A 5 12.34 -13.07 -14.52
N CYS A 6 13.38 -12.90 -13.70
CA CYS A 6 14.16 -11.64 -13.61
C CYS A 6 15.26 -11.52 -14.68
N LEU A 7 14.99 -11.87 -15.95
CA LEU A 7 16.01 -11.92 -17.01
C LEU A 7 15.72 -11.04 -18.24
N VAL A 8 15.04 -9.90 -18.06
CA VAL A 8 15.07 -8.82 -19.05
C VAL A 8 15.20 -7.46 -18.34
N ALA A 9 16.39 -7.15 -17.83
CA ALA A 9 16.77 -5.80 -17.44
C ALA A 9 18.27 -5.61 -17.71
N THR A 10 18.69 -5.86 -18.95
CA THR A 10 20.04 -5.54 -19.39
C THR A 10 20.10 -4.01 -19.51
N ALA A 11 20.77 -3.37 -18.54
CA ALA A 11 21.17 -1.95 -18.47
C ALA A 11 20.30 -0.93 -17.69
N LEU A 12 19.17 -1.29 -17.07
CA LEU A 12 18.45 -0.38 -16.16
C LEU A 12 18.37 -0.97 -14.74
N THR A 13 18.91 -0.27 -13.74
CA THR A 13 18.88 -0.68 -12.33
C THR A 13 17.47 -0.52 -11.76
N LEU A 14 16.60 -1.50 -11.98
CA LEU A 14 15.23 -1.49 -11.46
C LEU A 14 15.18 -1.83 -9.97
N GLN A 15 14.50 -1.00 -9.17
CA GLN A 15 14.30 -1.26 -7.74
C GLN A 15 13.23 -2.33 -7.51
N ARG A 16 13.38 -3.14 -6.46
CA ARG A 16 12.34 -4.09 -6.04
C ARG A 16 11.22 -3.36 -5.30
N PHE A 17 9.98 -3.85 -5.41
CA PHE A 17 8.77 -3.29 -4.78
C PHE A 17 8.97 -2.76 -3.34
N ASN A 18 9.69 -3.48 -2.47
CA ASN A 18 9.91 -3.07 -1.07
C ASN A 18 10.83 -1.86 -0.88
N MET A 19 11.55 -1.41 -1.91
CA MET A 19 12.42 -0.22 -1.89
C MET A 19 12.23 0.66 -3.14
N GLY A 20 11.14 0.45 -3.88
CA GLY A 20 10.90 1.10 -5.18
C GLY A 20 10.16 2.43 -5.12
N GLY A 21 9.65 2.84 -3.95
CA GLY A 21 8.75 4.01 -3.83
C GLY A 21 9.37 5.37 -4.15
N LEU A 22 10.69 5.46 -4.27
CA LEU A 22 11.43 6.68 -4.62
C LEU A 22 12.22 6.53 -5.95
N ALA A 23 11.83 5.58 -6.80
CA ALA A 23 12.42 5.35 -8.12
C ALA A 23 11.39 5.60 -9.22
N GLU A 24 11.84 6.00 -10.40
CA GLU A 24 10.97 6.18 -11.58
C GLU A 24 10.36 4.85 -12.05
N TYR A 25 11.08 3.73 -11.84
CA TYR A 25 10.65 2.39 -12.22
C TYR A 25 11.00 1.36 -11.14
N CYS A 26 10.07 0.45 -10.85
CA CYS A 26 10.28 -0.67 -9.96
C CYS A 26 9.60 -1.96 -10.45
N VAL A 27 10.12 -3.11 -10.02
CA VAL A 27 9.54 -4.43 -10.32
C VAL A 27 8.60 -4.83 -9.19
N VAL A 28 7.34 -5.09 -9.55
CA VAL A 28 6.28 -5.48 -8.62
C VAL A 28 5.66 -6.82 -9.04
N PRO A 29 5.47 -7.78 -8.12
CA PRO A 29 4.72 -9.00 -8.40
C PRO A 29 3.28 -8.69 -8.86
N ALA A 30 2.78 -9.43 -9.85
CA ALA A 30 1.43 -9.21 -10.41
C ALA A 30 0.29 -9.35 -9.37
N ASN A 31 0.51 -10.07 -8.26
CA ASN A 31 -0.45 -10.20 -7.16
C ASN A 31 -0.39 -9.06 -6.12
N ARG A 32 0.47 -8.06 -6.31
CA ARG A 32 0.65 -6.89 -5.43
C ARG A 32 0.24 -5.57 -6.10
N VAL A 33 -0.44 -5.65 -7.25
CA VAL A 33 -1.00 -4.50 -7.97
C VAL A 33 -2.52 -4.64 -8.05
N PHE A 34 -3.22 -3.52 -8.09
CA PHE A 34 -4.67 -3.46 -8.24
C PHE A 34 -5.04 -2.34 -9.20
N VAL A 35 -6.22 -2.45 -9.81
CA VAL A 35 -6.74 -1.43 -10.72
C VAL A 35 -7.26 -0.26 -9.87
N LEU A 36 -6.71 0.93 -10.09
CA LEU A 36 -7.20 2.14 -9.45
C LEU A 36 -8.45 2.65 -10.21
N PRO A 37 -9.53 3.01 -9.51
CA PRO A 37 -10.66 3.69 -10.13
C PRO A 37 -10.28 5.13 -10.50
N ASN A 38 -10.87 5.67 -11.58
CA ASN A 38 -10.57 7.02 -12.07
C ASN A 38 -11.20 8.15 -11.22
N SER A 39 -11.62 7.86 -9.99
CA SER A 39 -12.36 8.79 -9.14
C SER A 39 -11.48 9.81 -8.43
N LEU A 40 -10.18 9.53 -8.26
CA LEU A 40 -9.25 10.40 -7.52
C LEU A 40 -7.87 10.50 -8.23
N PRO A 41 -7.11 11.57 -7.97
CA PRO A 41 -5.69 11.69 -8.30
C PRO A 41 -4.81 10.54 -7.79
N TYR A 42 -3.78 10.18 -8.56
CA TYR A 42 -2.78 9.17 -8.16
C TYR A 42 -2.07 9.49 -6.84
N THR A 43 -1.84 10.77 -6.54
CA THR A 43 -1.19 11.23 -5.31
C THR A 43 -1.96 10.86 -4.06
N GLU A 44 -3.29 10.86 -4.13
CA GLU A 44 -4.15 10.49 -3.01
C GLU A 44 -4.26 8.97 -2.90
N PHE A 45 -4.25 8.24 -4.02
CA PHE A 45 -4.23 6.78 -3.99
C PHE A 45 -2.91 6.19 -3.50
N ALA A 46 -1.78 6.90 -3.64
CA ALA A 46 -0.46 6.42 -3.25
C ALA A 46 -0.38 6.01 -1.76
N ILE A 47 -1.16 6.66 -0.89
CA ILE A 47 -1.16 6.38 0.56
C ILE A 47 -1.97 5.12 0.93
N LEU A 48 -2.78 4.58 0.02
CA LEU A 48 -3.63 3.40 0.26
C LEU A 48 -2.82 2.19 0.74
N GLY A 49 -1.72 1.90 0.05
CA GLY A 49 -0.85 0.75 0.33
C GLY A 49 -0.08 0.84 1.65
N CYS A 50 -0.19 1.96 2.37
CA CYS A 50 0.48 2.20 3.64
C CYS A 50 -0.56 2.55 4.71
N ALA A 51 -0.77 3.84 4.96
CA ALA A 51 -1.45 4.29 6.16
C ALA A 51 -2.94 3.94 6.17
N ILE A 52 -3.64 4.06 5.03
CA ILE A 52 -5.09 3.82 4.98
C ILE A 52 -5.41 2.34 5.18
N PHE A 53 -4.74 1.42 4.48
CA PHE A 53 -5.00 -0.01 4.73
C PHE A 53 -4.55 -0.46 6.11
N THR A 54 -3.57 0.21 6.73
CA THR A 54 -3.22 -0.04 8.13
C THR A 54 -4.36 0.37 9.07
N ALA A 55 -4.90 1.59 8.90
CA ALA A 55 -6.01 2.09 9.69
C ALA A 55 -7.28 1.24 9.48
N TYR A 56 -7.62 0.96 8.22
CA TYR A 56 -8.72 0.08 7.87
C TYR A 56 -8.55 -1.31 8.46
N GLY A 57 -7.36 -1.90 8.35
CA GLY A 57 -7.05 -3.21 8.92
C GLY A 57 -7.23 -3.24 10.44
N ALA A 58 -6.81 -2.18 11.13
CA ALA A 58 -6.99 -2.04 12.57
C ALA A 58 -8.48 -2.03 12.96
N MET A 59 -9.32 -1.32 12.21
CA MET A 59 -10.76 -1.25 12.47
C MET A 59 -11.50 -2.53 12.03
N ALA A 60 -11.20 -3.04 10.83
CA ALA A 60 -11.89 -4.20 10.24
C ALA A 60 -11.60 -5.51 10.99
N HIS A 61 -10.44 -5.62 11.65
CA HIS A 61 -10.07 -6.79 12.44
C HIS A 61 -10.12 -6.54 13.95
N ALA A 62 -10.59 -5.39 14.40
CA ALA A 62 -10.78 -5.15 15.83
C ALA A 62 -11.94 -6.03 16.34
N PRO A 63 -11.67 -7.03 17.19
CA PRO A 63 -12.75 -7.79 17.78
C PRO A 63 -13.50 -6.84 18.72
N GLN A 64 -14.81 -6.66 18.50
CA GLN A 64 -15.75 -5.88 19.33
C GLN A 64 -15.99 -4.42 18.94
N VAL A 65 -15.40 -3.87 17.88
CA VAL A 65 -15.79 -2.53 17.41
C VAL A 65 -17.02 -2.64 16.51
N CYS A 66 -18.12 -2.04 16.94
CA CYS A 66 -19.38 -1.95 16.21
C CYS A 66 -19.66 -0.52 15.75
N PRO A 67 -20.48 -0.34 14.69
CA PRO A 67 -21.01 0.97 14.36
C PRO A 67 -21.72 1.60 15.56
N GLY A 68 -21.32 2.81 15.95
CA GLY A 68 -21.85 3.53 17.10
C GLY A 68 -20.97 3.50 18.35
N ASP A 69 -19.92 2.67 18.37
CA ASP A 69 -18.98 2.64 19.49
C ASP A 69 -18.08 3.88 19.51
N PHE A 70 -17.73 4.30 20.72
CA PHE A 70 -16.74 5.36 20.93
C PHE A 70 -15.33 4.76 20.90
N VAL A 71 -14.51 5.24 19.96
CA VAL A 71 -13.12 4.80 19.80
C VAL A 71 -12.18 5.98 20.05
N ALA A 72 -11.12 5.74 20.82
CA ALA A 72 -10.06 6.71 21.01
C ALA A 72 -8.90 6.44 20.03
N VAL A 73 -8.49 7.46 19.27
CA VAL A 73 -7.30 7.41 18.42
C VAL A 73 -6.14 8.04 19.17
N ILE A 74 -5.15 7.22 19.52
CA ILE A 74 -3.93 7.70 20.19
C ILE A 74 -2.89 8.04 19.12
N GLY A 75 -2.88 9.31 18.71
CA GLY A 75 -1.95 9.88 17.73
C GLY A 75 -2.58 10.16 16.37
N SER A 76 -2.67 11.43 15.98
CA SER A 76 -3.24 11.89 14.71
C SER A 76 -2.17 12.07 13.62
N GLY A 77 -1.39 11.01 13.38
CA GLY A 77 -0.41 10.93 12.30
C GLY A 77 -1.01 10.43 10.99
N GLY A 78 -0.17 9.99 10.04
CA GLY A 78 -0.65 9.52 8.73
C GLY A 78 -1.70 8.39 8.78
N VAL A 79 -1.62 7.49 9.77
CA VAL A 79 -2.59 6.40 10.00
C VAL A 79 -3.85 6.89 10.74
N GLY A 80 -3.69 7.77 11.73
CA GLY A 80 -4.77 8.16 12.64
C GLY A 80 -5.54 9.42 12.24
N SER A 81 -5.27 9.99 11.07
CA SER A 81 -5.80 11.31 10.66
C SER A 81 -6.93 11.27 9.64
N ARG A 82 -7.20 10.13 8.99
CA ARG A 82 -8.21 9.99 7.93
C ARG A 82 -8.90 8.64 7.99
#